data_AF-A0A0S9PK40-F1
#
_entry.id   AF-A0A0S9PK40-F1
#
_cell.length_a   1.000
_cell.length_b   1.000
_cell.length_c   1.000
_cell.angle_alpha   90.00
_cell.angle_beta   90.00
_cell.angle_gamma   90.00
#
_symmetry.space_group_name_H-M   'P 1'
#
loop_
_entity.id
_entity.type
_entity.pdbx_description
1 polymer ?
#
loop_
_entity_poly.entity_id
_entity_poly.type
_entity_poly.pdbx_seq_one_letter_code
_entity_poly.pdbx_strand_id
1 'polypeptide(L)'
;MIVEPSGALVFGAATIALALSFVALERLVRTRDVPTEITRRVAHVLACLFALLVHTLVSVWLFVVLSLVFAALMWLSRHFHVFTAIHKVRRRSLGDVYLPLGIGTAALLGQADTAVFVAAVLILGLADVAAGLVGDHLRSRRKTWWGSGAFLAVSVVVLALCGFPVVAIAAVALLATVTERYSPLGTDNVSIPFVVAGLLVISAT
;
A
#
# COMPACT_ATOMS: atom_id res chain seq x y z
N MET A 1 -2.60 36.47 4.94
CA MET A 1 -1.68 35.95 3.91
C MET A 1 -1.10 34.65 4.45
N ILE A 2 -1.70 33.51 4.10
CA ILE A 2 -1.20 32.20 4.52
C ILE A 2 -0.04 31.88 3.57
N VAL A 3 1.18 31.77 4.09
CA VAL A 3 2.34 31.36 3.29
C VAL A 3 2.17 29.88 3.00
N GLU A 4 2.01 29.51 1.72
CA GLU A 4 2.00 28.10 1.36
C GLU A 4 3.39 27.50 1.60
N PRO A 5 3.48 26.37 2.33
CA PRO A 5 4.76 25.73 2.55
C PRO A 5 5.34 25.23 1.22
N SER A 6 6.66 25.35 1.04
CA SER A 6 7.32 24.81 -0.15
C SER A 6 7.17 23.28 -0.23
N GLY A 7 7.13 22.72 -1.44
CA GLY A 7 7.01 21.25 -1.63
C GLY A 7 8.11 20.46 -0.90
N ALA A 8 9.32 21.03 -0.78
CA ALA A 8 10.41 20.43 -0.01
C ALA A 8 10.11 20.36 1.50
N LEU A 9 9.47 21.40 2.07
CA LEU A 9 9.05 21.40 3.47
C LEU A 9 7.96 20.35 3.72
N VAL A 10 6.97 20.24 2.82
CA VAL A 10 5.91 19.23 2.92
C VAL A 10 6.50 17.82 2.84
N PHE A 11 7.38 17.57 1.86
CA PHE A 11 8.07 16.28 1.71
C PHE A 11 8.90 15.91 2.95
N GLY A 12 9.69 16.86 3.47
CA GLY A 12 10.50 16.67 4.66
C GLY A 12 9.66 16.38 5.90
N ALA A 13 8.60 17.17 6.13
CA ALA A 13 7.68 16.98 7.25
C ALA A 13 6.96 15.62 7.17
N ALA A 14 6.46 15.24 5.99
CA ALA A 14 5.81 13.96 5.77
C ALA A 14 6.77 12.78 6.03
N THR A 15 8.03 12.90 5.62
CA THR A 15 9.06 11.87 5.83
C THR A 15 9.37 11.69 7.32
N ILE A 16 9.53 12.80 8.05
CA ILE A 16 9.73 12.77 9.50
C ILE A 16 8.51 12.16 10.21
N ALA A 17 7.30 12.55 9.80
CA ALA A 17 6.07 12.01 10.37
C ALA A 17 5.95 10.49 10.14
N LEU A 18 6.26 10.00 8.94
CA LEU A 18 6.28 8.56 8.65
C LEU A 18 7.31 7.83 9.51
N ALA A 19 8.54 8.35 9.60
CA ALA A 19 9.59 7.76 10.42
C ALA A 19 9.21 7.68 11.91
N LEU A 20 8.65 8.78 12.46
CA LEU A 20 8.17 8.82 13.84
C LEU A 20 7.02 7.83 14.08
N SER A 21 6.13 7.65 13.10
CA SER A 21 5.05 6.68 13.19
C SER A 21 5.59 5.24 13.32
N PHE A 22 6.65 4.89 12.59
CA PHE A 22 7.26 3.56 12.66
C PHE A 22 7.95 3.34 14.02
N VAL A 23 8.62 4.36 14.55
CA VAL A 23 9.19 4.32 15.92
C VAL A 23 8.08 4.15 16.96
N ALA A 24 6.97 4.86 16.81
CA ALA A 24 5.82 4.76 17.72
C ALA A 24 5.18 3.37 17.69
N LEU A 25 5.00 2.78 16.50
CA LEU A 25 4.49 1.41 16.33
C LEU A 25 5.44 0.37 16.95
N GLU A 26 6.76 0.52 16.76
CA GLU A 26 7.75 -0.34 17.41
C GLU A 26 7.66 -0.27 18.92
N ARG A 27 7.57 0.94 19.47
CA ARG A 27 7.40 1.14 20.91
C ARG A 27 6.12 0.48 21.42
N LEU A 28 5.01 0.63 20.69
CA LEU A 28 3.71 0.07 21.07
C LEU A 28 3.74 -1.46 21.14
N VAL A 29 4.37 -2.12 20.18
CA VAL A 29 4.57 -3.58 20.21
C VAL A 29 5.44 -3.99 21.40
N ARG A 30 6.51 -3.25 21.69
CA ARG A 30 7.43 -3.60 22.78
C ARG A 30 6.88 -3.33 24.19
N THR A 31 6.04 -2.31 24.35
CA THR A 31 5.60 -1.85 25.69
C THR A 31 4.15 -2.17 26.02
N ARG A 32 3.29 -2.40 25.02
CA ARG A 32 1.85 -2.61 25.23
C ARG A 32 1.32 -3.91 24.62
N ASP A 33 2.20 -4.81 24.21
CA ASP A 33 1.87 -6.14 23.67
C ASP A 33 0.82 -6.10 22.53
N VAL A 34 0.85 -5.02 21.73
CA VAL A 34 -0.08 -4.89 20.61
C VAL A 34 0.27 -5.93 19.54
N PRO A 35 -0.73 -6.66 19.00
CA PRO A 35 -0.48 -7.66 17.96
C PRO A 35 0.26 -7.06 16.75
N THR A 36 1.36 -7.72 16.35
CA THR A 36 2.20 -7.26 15.23
C THR A 36 1.46 -7.19 13.90
N GLU A 37 0.39 -7.97 13.73
CA GLU A 37 -0.47 -7.90 12.54
C GLU A 37 -1.20 -6.55 12.44
N ILE A 38 -1.63 -5.98 13.57
CA ILE A 38 -2.30 -4.67 13.61
C ILE A 38 -1.29 -3.58 13.26
N THR A 39 -0.13 -3.57 13.92
CA THR A 39 0.89 -2.56 13.64
C THR A 39 1.43 -2.63 12.22
N ARG A 40 1.56 -3.83 11.64
CA ARG A 40 1.90 -4.00 10.22
C ARG A 40 0.85 -3.36 9.31
N ARG A 41 -0.44 -3.61 9.53
CA ARG A 41 -1.52 -3.01 8.73
C ARG A 41 -1.53 -1.49 8.85
N VAL A 42 -1.33 -0.96 10.06
CA VAL A 42 -1.23 0.50 10.27
C VAL A 42 -0.03 1.08 9.52
N ALA A 43 1.15 0.48 9.62
CA ALA A 43 2.34 0.91 8.87
C ALA A 43 2.10 0.86 7.35
N HIS A 44 1.41 -0.17 6.87
CA HIS A 44 1.04 -0.33 5.46
C HIS A 44 0.14 0.79 4.96
N VAL A 45 -0.93 1.11 5.70
CA VAL A 45 -1.82 2.25 5.38
C VAL A 45 -1.05 3.56 5.41
N LEU A 46 -0.25 3.80 6.46
CA LEU A 46 0.52 5.04 6.60
C LEU A 46 1.53 5.24 5.45
N ALA A 47 2.18 4.16 5.00
CA ALA A 47 3.07 4.22 3.84
C ALA A 47 2.30 4.54 2.54
N CYS A 48 1.10 4.00 2.35
CA CYS A 48 0.24 4.34 1.20
C CYS A 48 -0.22 5.80 1.27
N LEU A 49 -0.64 6.29 2.43
CA LEU A 49 -1.04 7.69 2.62
C LEU A 49 0.13 8.65 2.42
N PHE A 50 1.33 8.29 2.89
CA PHE A 50 2.55 9.04 2.61
C PHE A 50 2.81 9.13 1.11
N ALA A 51 2.73 8.01 0.39
CA ALA A 51 2.92 7.97 -1.06
C ALA A 51 1.92 8.90 -1.79
N LEU A 52 0.64 8.84 -1.41
CA LEU A 52 -0.40 9.72 -1.95
C LEU A 52 -0.12 11.20 -1.65
N LEU A 53 0.43 11.54 -0.50
CA LEU A 53 0.75 12.92 -0.16
C LEU A 53 1.94 13.47 -0.96
N VAL A 54 2.95 12.64 -1.22
CA VAL A 54 4.24 13.13 -1.74
C VAL A 54 4.48 12.87 -3.23
N HIS A 55 3.66 12.08 -3.91
CA HIS A 55 3.90 11.69 -5.30
C HIS A 55 3.98 12.86 -6.29
N THR A 56 3.28 13.97 -6.04
CA THR A 56 3.34 15.18 -6.89
C THR A 56 4.47 16.14 -6.52
N LEU A 57 5.14 15.92 -5.38
CA LEU A 57 6.19 16.82 -4.87
C LEU A 57 7.56 16.52 -5.48
N VAL A 58 7.72 15.37 -6.14
CA VAL A 58 8.96 14.89 -6.74
C VAL A 58 8.69 14.33 -8.14
N SER A 59 9.71 14.25 -8.99
CA SER A 59 9.55 13.60 -10.28
C SER A 59 9.28 12.10 -10.12
N VAL A 60 8.54 11.51 -11.05
CA VAL A 60 8.21 10.06 -11.02
C VAL A 60 9.47 9.20 -10.92
N TRP A 61 10.52 9.53 -11.67
CA TRP A 61 11.80 8.80 -11.61
C TRP A 61 12.46 8.89 -10.24
N LEU A 62 12.47 10.07 -9.62
CA LEU A 62 12.99 10.22 -8.26
C LEU A 62 12.11 9.45 -7.26
N PHE A 63 10.79 9.51 -7.39
CA PHE A 63 9.85 8.76 -6.55
C PHE A 63 10.09 7.24 -6.63
N VAL A 64 10.34 6.72 -7.82
CA VAL A 64 10.64 5.31 -8.06
C VAL A 64 11.98 4.92 -7.46
N VAL A 65 13.02 5.74 -7.62
CA VAL A 65 14.32 5.52 -6.96
C VAL A 65 14.17 5.51 -5.43
N LEU A 66 13.41 6.46 -4.87
CA LEU A 66 13.12 6.49 -3.43
C LEU A 66 12.37 5.24 -2.97
N SER A 67 11.43 4.74 -3.79
CA SER A 67 10.72 3.48 -3.52
C SER A 67 11.67 2.28 -3.52
N LEU A 68 12.61 2.20 -4.46
CA LEU A 68 13.64 1.14 -4.48
C LEU A 68 14.57 1.23 -3.27
N VAL A 69 15.04 2.44 -2.92
CA VAL A 69 15.86 2.67 -1.72
C VAL A 69 15.11 2.26 -0.46
N PHE A 70 13.83 2.63 -0.33
CA PHE A 70 13.03 2.25 0.82
C PHE A 70 12.78 0.74 0.90
N ALA A 71 12.57 0.07 -0.24
CA ALA A 71 12.50 -1.40 -0.29
C ALA A 71 13.82 -2.04 0.18
N ALA A 72 14.98 -1.53 -0.25
CA ALA A 72 16.29 -1.99 0.19
C ALA A 72 16.51 -1.75 1.69
N LEU A 73 16.09 -0.60 2.22
CA LEU A 73 16.12 -0.31 3.66
C LEU A 73 15.25 -1.27 4.46
N MET A 74 14.03 -1.57 3.99
CA MET A 74 13.16 -2.56 4.63
C MET A 74 13.80 -3.94 4.63
N TRP A 75 14.36 -4.36 3.50
CA TRP A 75 15.08 -5.62 3.42
C TRP A 75 16.29 -5.67 4.37
N LEU A 76 17.08 -4.60 4.45
CA LEU A 76 18.23 -4.52 5.34
C LEU A 76 17.82 -4.50 6.82
N SER A 77 16.73 -3.80 7.16
CA SER A 77 16.22 -3.74 8.53
C SER A 77 15.80 -5.11 9.08
N ARG A 78 15.37 -6.04 8.21
CA ARG A 78 15.14 -7.45 8.57
C ARG A 78 16.42 -8.14 9.02
N HIS A 79 17.53 -7.90 8.31
CA HIS A 79 18.82 -8.52 8.62
C HIS A 79 19.36 -8.06 9.98
N PHE A 80 19.13 -6.78 10.32
CA PHE A 80 19.55 -6.21 11.60
C PHE A 80 18.51 -6.35 12.73
N HIS A 81 17.38 -7.04 12.49
CA HIS A 81 16.29 -7.20 13.46
C HIS A 81 15.74 -5.88 14.05
N VAL A 82 15.81 -4.80 13.26
CA VAL A 82 15.20 -3.50 13.60
C VAL A 82 13.74 -3.52 13.15
N PHE A 83 12.84 -2.79 13.83
CA PHE A 83 11.38 -2.75 13.53
C PHE A 83 10.66 -4.11 13.63
N THR A 84 10.74 -4.77 14.78
CA THR A 84 10.01 -6.02 15.04
C THR A 84 8.49 -5.90 14.86
N ALA A 85 7.93 -4.70 15.03
CA ALA A 85 6.52 -4.39 14.79
C ALA A 85 6.05 -4.59 13.35
N ILE A 86 6.97 -4.66 12.38
CA ILE A 86 6.68 -4.89 10.97
C ILE A 86 7.17 -6.28 10.52
N HIS A 87 8.33 -6.73 11.01
CA HIS A 87 8.98 -7.97 10.58
C HIS A 87 8.47 -9.24 11.27
N LYS A 88 8.04 -9.15 12.53
CA LYS A 88 7.72 -10.31 13.36
C LYS A 88 6.24 -10.70 13.21
N VAL A 89 5.86 -11.07 12.00
CA VAL A 89 4.51 -11.52 11.66
C VAL A 89 4.32 -13.03 11.76
N ARG A 90 3.07 -13.43 11.99
CA ARG A 90 2.65 -14.83 12.18
C ARG A 90 2.85 -15.70 10.93
N ARG A 91 3.10 -15.09 9.76
CA ARG A 91 3.23 -15.73 8.45
C ARG A 91 4.56 -15.29 7.83
N ARG A 92 5.28 -16.20 7.17
CA ARG A 92 6.47 -15.82 6.38
C ARG A 92 5.99 -14.96 5.19
N SER A 93 6.37 -13.68 5.18
CA SER A 93 5.98 -12.71 4.15
C SER A 93 7.11 -11.70 3.95
N LEU A 94 7.26 -11.21 2.73
CA LEU A 94 8.14 -10.08 2.36
C LEU A 94 7.31 -8.83 1.98
N GLY A 95 6.06 -8.77 2.43
CA GLY A 95 5.12 -7.72 2.05
C GLY A 95 5.60 -6.29 2.35
N ASP A 96 6.33 -6.08 3.44
CA ASP A 96 6.98 -4.81 3.79
C ASP A 96 8.06 -4.36 2.78
N VAL A 97 8.79 -5.28 2.17
CA VAL A 97 9.73 -5.01 1.07
C VAL A 97 8.97 -4.80 -0.24
N TYR A 98 7.93 -5.60 -0.47
CA TYR A 98 7.10 -5.51 -1.68
C TYR A 98 6.21 -4.27 -1.73
N LEU A 99 5.79 -3.73 -0.59
CA LEU A 99 4.93 -2.55 -0.50
C LEU A 99 5.52 -1.32 -1.23
N PRO A 100 6.75 -0.86 -0.91
CA PRO A 100 7.34 0.24 -1.66
C PRO A 100 7.57 -0.08 -3.13
N LEU A 101 7.90 -1.33 -3.48
CA LEU A 101 8.03 -1.73 -4.88
C LEU A 101 6.69 -1.62 -5.63
N GLY A 102 5.58 -1.99 -5.00
CA GLY A 102 4.25 -1.85 -5.56
C GLY A 102 3.81 -0.40 -5.73
N ILE A 103 4.09 0.44 -4.73
CA ILE A 103 3.86 1.88 -4.80
C ILE A 103 4.68 2.50 -5.95
N GLY A 104 5.96 2.13 -6.09
CA GLY A 104 6.79 2.55 -7.22
C GLY A 104 6.26 2.05 -8.57
N THR A 105 5.72 0.82 -8.61
CA THR A 105 5.07 0.26 -9.81
C THR A 105 3.82 1.04 -10.20
N ALA A 106 2.96 1.38 -9.23
CA ALA A 106 1.82 2.26 -9.46
C ALA A 106 2.25 3.62 -10.02
N ALA A 107 3.33 4.22 -9.48
CA ALA A 107 3.83 5.51 -9.94
C ALA A 107 4.35 5.45 -11.38
N LEU A 108 5.06 4.39 -11.75
CA LEU A 108 5.55 4.19 -13.12
C LEU A 108 4.41 4.06 -14.14
N LEU A 109 3.43 3.20 -13.83
CA LEU A 109 2.31 2.94 -14.73
C LEU A 109 1.32 4.12 -14.78
N GLY A 110 1.04 4.72 -13.63
CA GLY A 110 0.11 5.86 -13.49
C GLY A 110 0.72 7.23 -13.77
N GLN A 111 1.94 7.31 -14.33
CA GLN A 111 2.63 8.60 -14.52
C GLN A 111 1.86 9.59 -15.42
N ALA A 112 1.03 9.08 -16.35
CA ALA A 112 0.25 9.89 -17.28
C ALA A 112 -1.10 10.34 -16.69
N ASP A 113 -1.60 9.66 -15.66
CA ASP A 113 -2.89 9.95 -15.04
C ASP A 113 -2.82 9.69 -13.52
N THR A 114 -2.84 10.79 -12.76
CA THR A 114 -2.84 10.78 -11.30
C THR A 114 -3.96 9.91 -10.72
N ALA A 115 -5.14 9.85 -11.35
CA ALA A 115 -6.25 9.04 -10.86
C ALA A 115 -5.90 7.54 -10.86
N VAL A 116 -5.11 7.08 -11.84
CA VAL A 116 -4.63 5.70 -11.92
C VAL A 116 -3.69 5.38 -10.76
N PHE A 117 -2.71 6.25 -10.50
CA PHE A 117 -1.81 6.09 -9.36
C PHE A 117 -2.58 6.06 -8.03
N VAL A 118 -3.48 7.03 -7.84
CA VAL A 118 -4.29 7.16 -6.62
C VAL A 118 -5.14 5.92 -6.39
N ALA A 119 -5.84 5.42 -7.42
CA ALA A 119 -6.66 4.23 -7.30
C ALA A 119 -5.84 2.98 -6.97
N ALA A 120 -4.69 2.78 -7.63
CA ALA A 120 -3.82 1.64 -7.37
C ALA A 120 -3.28 1.64 -5.93
N VAL A 121 -2.85 2.79 -5.43
CA VAL A 121 -2.32 2.92 -4.05
C VAL A 121 -3.45 2.84 -3.01
N LEU A 122 -4.63 3.38 -3.28
CA LEU A 122 -5.79 3.26 -2.37
C LEU A 122 -6.31 1.82 -2.31
N ILE A 123 -6.37 1.09 -3.42
CA ILE A 123 -6.74 -0.33 -3.40
C ILE A 123 -5.71 -1.13 -2.60
N LEU A 124 -4.41 -0.89 -2.83
CA LEU A 124 -3.35 -1.52 -2.06
C LEU A 124 -3.44 -1.19 -0.56
N GLY A 125 -3.75 0.06 -0.20
CA GLY A 125 -3.78 0.52 1.18
C GLY A 125 -5.05 0.16 1.94
N LEU A 126 -6.21 0.16 1.27
CA LEU A 126 -7.52 0.02 1.91
C LEU A 126 -8.14 -1.35 1.65
N ALA A 127 -8.19 -1.80 0.39
CA ALA A 127 -8.86 -3.05 0.05
C ALA A 127 -8.09 -4.27 0.60
N ASP A 128 -6.76 -4.27 0.48
CA ASP A 128 -5.90 -5.34 1.07
C ASP A 128 -6.06 -5.42 2.60
N VAL A 129 -6.07 -4.26 3.25
CA VAL A 129 -6.24 -4.19 4.70
C VAL A 129 -7.62 -4.67 5.12
N ALA A 130 -8.69 -4.27 4.41
CA ALA A 130 -10.05 -4.74 4.66
C ALA A 130 -10.16 -6.27 4.50
N ALA A 131 -9.62 -6.82 3.42
CA ALA A 131 -9.61 -8.26 3.16
C ALA A 131 -8.95 -9.04 4.31
N GLY A 132 -7.79 -8.56 4.75
CA GLY A 132 -7.08 -9.21 5.82
C GLY A 132 -7.72 -9.00 7.21
N LEU A 133 -8.34 -7.86 7.49
CA LEU A 133 -9.10 -7.64 8.75
C LEU A 133 -10.26 -8.63 8.86
N VAL A 134 -10.99 -8.86 7.76
CA VAL A 134 -12.04 -9.89 7.70
C VAL A 134 -11.44 -11.28 7.91
N GLY A 135 -10.30 -11.58 7.29
CA GLY A 135 -9.57 -12.83 7.52
C GLY A 135 -9.18 -13.04 8.99
N ASP A 136 -8.72 -11.99 9.67
CA ASP A 136 -8.31 -12.02 11.07
C ASP A 136 -9.52 -12.17 12.01
N HIS A 137 -10.63 -11.49 11.72
CA HIS A 137 -11.89 -11.66 12.44
C HIS A 137 -12.41 -13.10 12.37
N LEU A 138 -12.28 -13.73 11.20
CA LEU A 138 -12.58 -15.15 10.98
C LEU A 138 -11.47 -16.10 11.49
N ARG A 139 -10.42 -15.57 12.11
CA ARG A 139 -9.26 -16.31 12.65
C ARG A 139 -8.57 -17.20 11.60
N SER A 140 -8.68 -16.86 10.32
CA SER A 140 -8.12 -17.65 9.23
C SER A 140 -6.66 -17.31 8.96
N ARG A 141 -5.83 -18.35 8.83
CA ARG A 141 -4.43 -18.22 8.39
C ARG A 141 -4.28 -18.09 6.87
N ARG A 142 -5.35 -18.35 6.11
CA ARG A 142 -5.40 -18.26 4.65
C ARG A 142 -6.35 -17.14 4.24
N LYS A 143 -6.20 -16.62 3.02
CA LYS A 143 -7.18 -15.70 2.43
C LYS A 143 -8.56 -16.36 2.46
N THR A 144 -9.63 -15.61 2.76
CA THR A 144 -11.00 -16.12 2.89
C THR A 144 -11.89 -15.58 1.78
N TRP A 145 -12.99 -16.26 1.45
CA TRP A 145 -13.97 -15.76 0.48
C TRP A 145 -14.59 -14.43 0.95
N TRP A 146 -14.88 -14.31 2.24
CA TRP A 146 -15.33 -13.07 2.86
C TRP A 146 -14.30 -11.94 2.75
N GLY A 147 -13.00 -12.26 2.89
CA GLY A 147 -11.92 -11.29 2.67
C GLY A 147 -11.89 -10.80 1.23
N SER A 148 -12.01 -11.71 0.26
CA SER A 148 -12.11 -11.34 -1.16
C SER A 148 -13.37 -10.51 -1.48
N GLY A 149 -14.49 -10.80 -0.81
CA GLY A 149 -15.71 -9.97 -0.90
C GLY A 149 -15.49 -8.56 -0.37
N ALA A 150 -14.79 -8.41 0.77
CA ALA A 150 -14.43 -7.10 1.31
C ALA A 150 -13.44 -6.34 0.41
N PHE A 151 -12.44 -7.04 -0.14
CA PHE A 151 -11.52 -6.47 -1.13
C PHE A 151 -12.30 -5.91 -2.32
N LEU A 152 -13.15 -6.73 -2.94
CA LEU A 152 -13.94 -6.36 -4.11
C LEU A 152 -14.81 -5.13 -3.83
N ALA A 153 -15.53 -5.11 -2.71
CA ALA A 153 -16.39 -4.01 -2.33
C ALA A 153 -15.61 -2.69 -2.16
N VAL A 154 -14.48 -2.73 -1.46
CA VAL A 154 -13.63 -1.54 -1.28
C VAL A 154 -13.02 -1.09 -2.60
N SER A 155 -12.56 -2.01 -3.46
CA SER A 155 -12.04 -1.68 -4.79
C SER A 155 -13.08 -0.99 -5.66
N VAL A 156 -14.33 -1.47 -5.67
CA VAL A 156 -15.42 -0.82 -6.42
C VAL A 156 -15.64 0.62 -5.93
N VAL A 157 -15.69 0.82 -4.61
CA VAL A 157 -15.87 2.17 -4.03
C VAL A 157 -14.71 3.08 -4.41
N VAL A 158 -13.45 2.62 -4.26
CA VAL A 158 -12.27 3.41 -4.61
C VAL A 158 -12.29 3.81 -6.10
N LEU A 159 -12.53 2.87 -7.00
CA LEU A 159 -12.54 3.14 -8.44
C LEU A 159 -13.68 4.09 -8.83
N ALA A 160 -14.86 3.96 -8.21
CA ALA A 160 -15.98 4.87 -8.42
C ALA A 160 -15.65 6.29 -7.94
N LEU A 161 -15.03 6.43 -6.77
CA LEU A 161 -14.60 7.74 -6.23
C LEU A 161 -13.49 8.38 -7.07
N CYS A 162 -12.64 7.59 -7.72
CA CYS A 162 -11.66 8.06 -8.69
C CYS A 162 -12.25 8.40 -10.06
N GLY A 163 -13.56 8.20 -10.27
CA GLY A 163 -14.26 8.61 -11.49
C GLY A 163 -14.10 7.68 -12.70
N PHE A 164 -13.68 6.43 -12.49
CA PHE A 164 -13.52 5.48 -13.59
C PHE A 164 -14.88 4.99 -14.15
N PRO A 165 -14.96 4.63 -15.45
CA PRO A 165 -16.20 4.14 -16.04
C PRO A 165 -16.59 2.76 -15.48
N VAL A 166 -17.89 2.48 -15.44
CA VAL A 166 -18.46 1.26 -14.84
C VAL A 166 -17.84 -0.04 -15.37
N VAL A 167 -17.53 -0.09 -16.67
CA VAL A 167 -16.88 -1.26 -17.29
C VAL A 167 -15.47 -1.48 -16.74
N ALA A 168 -14.68 -0.41 -16.62
CA ALA A 168 -13.35 -0.47 -16.02
C ALA A 168 -13.42 -0.83 -14.53
N ILE A 169 -14.37 -0.23 -13.78
CA ILE A 169 -14.61 -0.58 -12.37
C ILE A 169 -14.84 -2.08 -12.21
N ALA A 170 -15.76 -2.65 -12.99
CA ALA A 170 -16.10 -4.07 -12.90
C ALA A 170 -14.89 -4.96 -13.25
N ALA A 171 -14.22 -4.70 -14.37
CA ALA A 171 -13.08 -5.51 -14.82
C ALA A 171 -11.91 -5.44 -13.84
N VAL A 172 -11.51 -4.22 -13.44
CA VAL A 172 -10.36 -4.00 -12.57
C VAL A 172 -10.61 -4.52 -11.17
N ALA A 173 -11.77 -4.26 -10.57
CA ALA A 173 -12.07 -4.74 -9.22
C ALA A 173 -12.11 -6.29 -9.17
N LEU A 174 -12.70 -6.95 -10.18
CA LEU A 174 -12.72 -8.42 -10.25
C LEU A 174 -11.32 -9.00 -10.42
N LEU A 175 -10.54 -8.49 -11.37
CA LEU A 175 -9.20 -9.01 -11.63
C LEU A 175 -8.26 -8.72 -10.46
N ALA A 176 -8.31 -7.54 -9.86
CA ALA A 176 -7.55 -7.22 -8.66
C ALA A 176 -7.92 -8.12 -7.47
N THR A 177 -9.21 -8.48 -7.31
CA THR A 177 -9.66 -9.43 -6.28
C THR A 177 -9.11 -10.84 -6.52
N VAL A 178 -9.10 -11.30 -7.77
CA VAL A 178 -8.49 -12.59 -8.14
C VAL A 178 -6.98 -12.55 -7.87
N THR A 179 -6.31 -11.47 -8.23
CA THR A 179 -4.89 -11.25 -7.94
C THR A 179 -4.60 -11.27 -6.45
N GLU A 180 -5.39 -10.55 -5.64
CA GLU A 180 -5.29 -10.62 -4.17
C GLU A 180 -5.44 -12.08 -3.72
N ARG A 181 -6.49 -12.77 -4.14
CA ARG A 181 -6.79 -14.13 -3.68
C ARG A 181 -5.64 -15.12 -3.87
N TYR A 182 -4.96 -15.04 -5.00
CA TYR A 182 -3.96 -16.02 -5.43
C TYR A 182 -2.50 -15.57 -5.26
N SER A 183 -2.23 -14.33 -4.86
CA SER A 183 -0.87 -13.87 -4.58
C SER A 183 -0.33 -14.42 -3.26
N PRO A 184 0.76 -15.21 -3.28
CA PRO A 184 1.36 -15.81 -2.09
C PRO A 184 2.36 -14.85 -1.41
N LEU A 185 2.67 -15.09 -0.12
CA LEU A 185 3.84 -14.54 0.57
C LEU A 185 4.02 -13.00 0.55
N GLY A 186 2.95 -12.23 0.33
CA GLY A 186 2.99 -10.77 0.27
C GLY A 186 3.26 -10.20 -1.14
N THR A 187 3.29 -11.02 -2.19
CA THR A 187 3.52 -10.53 -3.58
C THR A 187 2.34 -9.72 -4.12
N ASP A 188 1.17 -9.82 -3.48
CA ASP A 188 0.00 -8.95 -3.67
C ASP A 188 0.37 -7.48 -3.58
N ASN A 189 1.32 -7.14 -2.72
CA ASN A 189 1.77 -5.76 -2.57
C ASN A 189 2.39 -5.17 -3.85
N VAL A 190 2.88 -5.99 -4.78
CA VAL A 190 3.34 -5.54 -6.12
C VAL A 190 2.30 -5.88 -7.19
N SER A 191 1.74 -7.08 -7.16
CA SER A 191 0.84 -7.55 -8.21
C SER A 191 -0.48 -6.78 -8.26
N ILE A 192 -1.01 -6.33 -7.11
CA ILE A 192 -2.24 -5.51 -7.07
C ILE A 192 -2.00 -4.16 -7.78
N PRO A 193 -0.99 -3.35 -7.39
CA PRO A 193 -0.65 -2.13 -8.13
C PRO A 193 -0.42 -2.34 -9.61
N PHE A 194 0.29 -3.41 -9.99
CA PHE A 194 0.55 -3.75 -11.38
C PHE A 194 -0.74 -4.01 -12.17
N VAL A 195 -1.62 -4.85 -11.64
CA VAL A 195 -2.89 -5.20 -12.29
C VAL A 195 -3.83 -4.00 -12.34
N VAL A 196 -3.99 -3.28 -11.23
CA VAL A 196 -4.89 -2.12 -11.17
C VAL A 196 -4.40 -1.02 -12.11
N ALA A 197 -3.16 -0.57 -11.96
CA ALA A 197 -2.65 0.53 -12.78
C ALA A 197 -2.55 0.14 -14.26
N GLY A 198 -2.06 -1.08 -14.55
CA GLY A 198 -1.92 -1.56 -15.93
C GLY A 198 -3.26 -1.65 -16.67
N LEU A 199 -4.30 -2.21 -16.04
CA LEU A 199 -5.62 -2.30 -16.66
C LEU A 199 -6.27 -0.93 -16.84
N LEU A 200 -6.12 -0.02 -15.87
CA LEU A 200 -6.69 1.32 -15.97
C LEU A 200 -6.04 2.12 -17.10
N VAL A 201 -4.72 2.04 -17.26
CA VAL A 201 -4.00 2.67 -18.39
C VAL A 201 -4.52 2.15 -19.73
N ILE A 202 -4.67 0.83 -19.87
CA ILE A 202 -5.17 0.22 -21.12
C ILE A 202 -6.65 0.60 -21.38
N SER A 203 -7.45 0.78 -20.34
CA SER A 203 -8.86 1.18 -20.49
C SER A 203 -9.06 2.66 -20.82
N ALA A 204 -8.02 3.49 -20.64
CA ALA A 204 -8.03 4.92 -20.91
C ALA A 204 -7.55 5.27 -22.34
N THR A 205 -6.98 4.31 -23.06
CA THR A 205 -6.58 4.42 -24.48
C THR A 205 -7.68 3.94 -25.41
#